data_AF-Q74Z41-F1
#
_entry.id   AF-Q74Z41-F1
#
_cell.length_a   1.000
_cell.length_b   1.000
_cell.length_c   1.000
_cell.angle_alpha   90.00
_cell.angle_beta   90.00
_cell.angle_gamma   90.00
#
_symmetry.space_group_name_H-M   'P 1'
#
loop_
_entity.id
_entity.type
_entity.pdbx_description
1 polymer ?
#
loop_
_entity_poly.entity_id
_entity_poly.type
_entity_poly.pdbx_seq_one_letter_code
_entity_poly.pdbx_strand_id
1 'polypeptide(L)'
;MPTPEADEQIPTEYSNAAASDASESVECPVCNRNIENLEQLNMHLDVEHNFKDERSLSTDSGSVNIASTTPTSVGLASSRETSGRNRSHYKPLVPGKSQCSRCGRKLTPRTGIQNCRRCGDLFCDIHCRLPVRLDLQGEYDPRNGDWCKCCHACMAGRPGYNKLGLSVDRTDEFIRHRTSKNEDKQLRILQLENRLVRLVDGIATIVRAHNQSLFYGSGMYREITALQKSVTPWKENSQASSCYLCSRPFNLLLRKHHCKLCGLIVCENNFTNCSKEFPIAQLVSAATDLPFRSNPQELAALPVRLRVCVVCIRSVFLRARLQDNLANDASQLFSKYTELQRVSRAILRIMPRFEQLLGDLNAPDASPNRSELDELAHLRRKLLETFKLYDTIAKQIFAIDPANTAELKIQQAIKAKSMSFIQDKMLPLKNIPGLLKPKDAEPEINYTTSNLLFNNLTVREVKLYREQLMVLKEQRFIVEGMLENAKKQRRFEEVNTLKENTKELDNQIAQLEETLGDQGFV
;
A
#
# COMPACT_ATOMS: atom_id res chain seq x y z
N MET A 1 20.19 -16.44 50.43
CA MET A 1 19.39 -17.67 50.22
C MET A 1 18.06 -17.20 49.67
N PRO A 2 17.84 -17.32 48.35
CA PRO A 2 17.00 -18.44 47.91
C PRO A 2 17.36 -19.02 46.53
N THR A 3 16.61 -20.08 46.25
CA THR A 3 16.60 -21.15 45.25
C THR A 3 16.24 -20.76 43.81
N PRO A 4 16.45 -21.68 42.84
CA PRO A 4 16.15 -21.49 41.42
C PRO A 4 14.72 -21.92 41.08
N GLU A 5 14.06 -21.20 40.17
CA GLU A 5 12.77 -21.59 39.60
C GLU A 5 12.92 -22.13 38.17
N ALA A 6 12.31 -23.31 38.02
CA ALA A 6 11.87 -24.14 36.91
C ALA A 6 11.69 -23.56 35.50
N ASP A 7 12.12 -24.41 34.55
CA ASP A 7 11.52 -24.79 33.27
C ASP A 7 10.35 -23.96 32.69
N GLU A 8 10.58 -23.41 31.49
CA GLU A 8 9.52 -23.16 30.51
C GLU A 8 9.87 -23.90 29.20
N GLN A 9 9.12 -24.96 28.94
CA GLN A 9 9.15 -25.76 27.72
C GLN A 9 8.48 -24.98 26.58
N ILE A 10 9.17 -24.85 25.44
CA ILE A 10 8.54 -24.38 24.19
C ILE A 10 8.37 -25.58 23.23
N PRO A 11 7.14 -25.85 22.73
CA PRO A 11 6.84 -27.06 21.95
C PRO A 11 7.50 -27.10 20.56
N THR A 12 7.92 -28.30 20.19
CA THR A 12 8.33 -28.69 18.84
C THR A 12 7.11 -29.10 18.01
N GLU A 13 6.64 -28.21 17.15
CA GLU A 13 5.89 -28.58 15.95
C GLU A 13 6.38 -27.70 14.82
N TYR A 14 7.02 -28.29 13.81
CA TYR A 14 6.69 -28.02 12.40
C TYR A 14 7.19 -29.19 11.55
N SER A 15 6.20 -30.02 11.27
CA SER A 15 6.02 -30.91 10.13
C SER A 15 6.73 -30.46 8.85
N ASN A 16 7.25 -31.45 8.12
CA ASN A 16 7.55 -31.37 6.70
C ASN A 16 6.40 -30.66 5.94
N ALA A 17 6.69 -29.50 5.36
CA ALA A 17 5.94 -28.96 4.24
C ALA A 17 6.89 -28.93 3.05
N ALA A 18 6.51 -29.65 2.00
CA ALA A 18 7.18 -29.64 0.71
C ALA A 18 7.29 -28.19 0.21
N ALA A 19 8.42 -27.88 -0.43
CA ALA A 19 8.67 -26.63 -1.11
C ALA A 19 7.59 -26.41 -2.20
N SER A 20 6.63 -25.53 -1.92
CA SER A 20 5.87 -24.84 -2.95
C SER A 20 6.66 -23.59 -3.32
N ASP A 21 7.17 -23.59 -4.54
CA ASP A 21 7.83 -22.47 -5.20
C ASP A 21 6.83 -21.30 -5.29
N ALA A 22 6.90 -20.37 -4.35
CA ALA A 22 6.16 -19.11 -4.39
C ALA A 22 7.16 -18.03 -4.81
N SER A 23 7.14 -17.69 -6.10
CA SER A 23 7.83 -16.52 -6.63
C SER A 23 7.23 -15.27 -5.98
N GLU A 24 7.89 -14.73 -4.95
CA GLU A 24 7.55 -13.42 -4.40
C GLU A 24 7.86 -12.36 -5.45
N SER A 25 6.84 -11.95 -6.21
CA SER A 25 6.94 -10.80 -7.10
C SER A 25 7.17 -9.53 -6.27
N VAL A 26 8.21 -8.79 -6.61
CA VAL A 26 8.64 -7.56 -5.93
C VAL A 26 8.22 -6.35 -6.76
N GLU A 27 7.60 -5.37 -6.14
CA GLU A 27 7.13 -4.16 -6.82
C GLU A 27 8.23 -3.11 -6.94
N CYS A 28 8.43 -2.55 -8.14
CA CYS A 28 9.42 -1.50 -8.38
C CYS A 28 9.04 -0.21 -7.63
N PRO A 29 9.90 0.34 -6.76
CA PRO A 29 9.57 1.50 -5.93
C PRO A 29 9.50 2.83 -6.71
N VAL A 30 9.89 2.85 -7.98
CA VAL A 30 9.91 4.05 -8.82
C VAL A 30 8.69 4.12 -9.74
N CYS A 31 8.23 2.99 -10.27
CA CYS A 31 7.13 2.94 -11.22
C CYS A 31 5.99 1.96 -10.86
N ASN A 32 6.08 1.29 -9.72
CA ASN A 32 5.08 0.36 -9.18
C ASN A 32 4.73 -0.82 -10.10
N ARG A 33 5.67 -1.25 -10.94
CA ARG A 33 5.52 -2.49 -11.71
C ARG A 33 5.91 -3.69 -10.85
N ASN A 34 5.08 -4.73 -10.86
CA ASN A 34 5.44 -6.02 -10.28
C ASN A 34 6.51 -6.69 -11.14
N ILE A 35 7.60 -7.10 -10.51
CA ILE A 35 8.76 -7.75 -11.13
C ILE A 35 8.94 -9.09 -10.44
N GLU A 36 9.21 -10.16 -11.21
CA GLU A 36 9.13 -11.53 -10.70
C GLU A 36 10.15 -11.84 -9.60
N ASN A 37 11.30 -11.17 -9.60
CA ASN A 37 12.36 -11.34 -8.61
C ASN A 37 13.28 -10.11 -8.50
N LEU A 38 14.08 -10.08 -7.43
CA LEU A 38 15.02 -8.99 -7.13
C LEU A 38 16.06 -8.74 -8.24
N GLU A 39 16.48 -9.78 -8.98
CA GLU A 39 17.48 -9.65 -10.04
C GLU A 39 16.90 -8.92 -11.26
N GLN A 40 15.70 -9.30 -11.69
CA GLN A 40 14.96 -8.58 -12.73
C GLN A 40 14.59 -7.16 -12.28
N LEU A 41 14.34 -6.94 -10.98
CA LEU A 41 14.03 -5.60 -10.46
C LEU A 41 15.25 -4.70 -10.58
N ASN A 42 16.44 -5.18 -10.24
CA ASN A 42 17.68 -4.43 -10.41
C ASN A 42 17.94 -4.10 -11.89
N MET A 43 17.73 -5.05 -12.80
CA MET A 43 17.84 -4.80 -14.24
C MET A 43 16.83 -3.76 -14.72
N HIS A 44 15.60 -3.81 -14.23
CA HIS A 44 14.56 -2.83 -14.53
C HIS A 44 14.93 -1.43 -14.00
N LEU A 45 15.46 -1.32 -12.78
CA LEU A 45 15.96 -0.06 -12.21
C LEU A 45 17.12 0.51 -13.04
N ASP A 46 18.01 -0.34 -13.53
CA ASP A 46 19.15 0.08 -14.34
C ASP A 46 18.74 0.59 -15.73
N VAL A 47 17.79 -0.08 -16.39
CA VAL A 47 17.38 0.21 -17.77
C VAL A 47 16.30 1.30 -17.84
N GLU A 48 15.26 1.20 -17.04
CA GLU A 48 14.11 2.12 -17.10
C GLU A 48 14.30 3.37 -16.22
N HIS A 49 15.21 3.30 -15.25
CA HIS A 49 15.47 4.39 -14.30
C HIS A 49 16.93 4.89 -14.29
N ASN A 50 17.78 4.41 -15.20
CA ASN A 50 19.16 4.88 -15.41
C ASN A 50 20.02 4.85 -14.12
N PHE A 51 19.92 3.79 -13.34
CA PHE A 51 20.71 3.61 -12.11
C PHE A 51 22.17 3.18 -12.37
N LYS A 52 22.59 2.99 -13.63
CA LYS A 52 24.01 2.76 -13.98
C LYS A 52 24.86 4.00 -13.77
N ASP A 53 25.78 3.96 -12.80
CA ASP A 53 26.87 4.93 -12.65
C ASP A 53 27.96 4.69 -13.73
N GLU A 54 28.32 5.73 -14.49
CA GLU A 54 29.41 5.72 -15.49
C GLU A 54 30.83 5.70 -14.87
N ARG A 55 31.11 4.84 -13.87
CA ARG A 55 32.44 4.79 -13.22
C ARG A 55 33.15 3.44 -13.20
N SER A 56 32.77 2.51 -14.06
CA SER A 56 33.45 1.21 -14.18
C SER A 56 33.86 0.90 -15.62
N LEU A 57 34.70 1.77 -16.19
CA LEU A 57 35.62 1.42 -17.28
C LEU A 57 37.01 1.20 -16.68
N SER A 58 37.16 0.09 -15.97
CA SER A 58 38.46 -0.53 -15.74
C SER A 58 38.36 -1.95 -16.27
N THR A 59 39.06 -2.19 -17.36
CA THR A 59 39.30 -3.49 -17.97
C THR A 59 39.96 -4.42 -16.96
N ASP A 60 39.22 -5.43 -16.50
CA ASP A 60 39.83 -6.69 -16.07
C ASP A 60 38.93 -7.84 -16.51
N SER A 61 39.30 -8.43 -17.65
CA SER A 61 38.65 -9.58 -18.25
C SER A 61 39.12 -10.84 -17.53
N GLY A 62 38.38 -11.25 -16.51
CA GLY A 62 38.56 -12.53 -15.81
C GLY A 62 37.23 -13.25 -15.67
N SER A 63 36.69 -13.77 -16.77
CA SER A 63 35.44 -14.53 -16.82
C SER A 63 35.60 -15.86 -16.07
N VAL A 64 35.10 -15.93 -14.84
CA VAL A 64 34.94 -17.22 -14.14
C VAL A 64 33.55 -17.76 -14.48
N ASN A 65 33.50 -18.64 -15.48
CA ASN A 65 32.32 -19.44 -15.80
C ASN A 65 31.99 -20.39 -14.64
N ILE A 66 30.94 -20.11 -13.88
CA ILE A 66 30.31 -21.10 -13.01
C ILE A 66 29.32 -21.89 -13.87
N ALA A 67 29.83 -22.94 -14.51
CA ALA A 67 29.00 -23.95 -15.13
C ALA A 67 28.35 -24.81 -14.04
N SER A 68 27.03 -24.86 -14.05
CA SER A 68 26.20 -25.78 -13.29
C SER A 68 26.53 -27.22 -13.67
N THR A 69 27.41 -27.88 -12.90
CA THR A 69 27.60 -29.33 -12.96
C THR A 69 26.83 -29.99 -11.82
N THR A 70 25.91 -30.87 -12.22
CA THR A 70 25.25 -31.89 -11.41
C THR A 70 26.24 -32.61 -10.47
N PRO A 71 25.80 -33.03 -9.26
CA PRO A 71 26.69 -33.70 -8.33
C PRO A 71 26.96 -35.12 -8.83
N THR A 72 28.04 -35.26 -9.59
CA THR A 72 28.61 -36.56 -9.90
C THR A 72 29.30 -37.05 -8.62
N SER A 73 28.94 -38.27 -8.22
CA SER A 73 29.50 -39.02 -7.11
C SER A 73 31.02 -38.96 -7.07
N VAL A 74 31.59 -38.15 -6.16
CA VAL A 74 33.01 -38.25 -5.83
C VAL A 74 33.17 -39.46 -4.92
N GLY A 75 33.76 -40.51 -5.47
CA GLY A 75 34.09 -41.75 -4.79
C GLY A 75 34.91 -41.49 -3.53
N LEU A 76 34.61 -42.31 -2.51
CA LEU A 76 35.42 -42.47 -1.31
C LEU A 76 36.88 -42.71 -1.69
N ALA A 77 37.72 -41.69 -1.56
CA ALA A 77 39.14 -41.89 -1.38
C ALA A 77 39.36 -42.39 0.07
N SER A 78 39.73 -43.65 0.15
CA SER A 78 40.24 -44.34 1.32
C SER A 78 41.32 -43.52 2.05
N SER A 79 41.15 -43.41 3.36
CA SER A 79 42.20 -43.56 4.38
C SER A 79 43.55 -42.85 4.14
N ARG A 80 43.61 -41.53 4.32
CA ARG A 80 44.80 -40.95 4.96
C ARG A 80 44.62 -41.09 6.47
N GLU A 81 45.30 -42.07 7.05
CA GLU A 81 45.48 -42.17 8.49
C GLU A 81 46.03 -40.85 9.03
N THR A 82 45.23 -40.13 9.81
CA THR A 82 45.67 -38.99 10.60
C THR A 82 46.40 -39.54 11.84
N SER A 83 47.64 -40.02 11.64
CA SER A 83 48.46 -40.71 12.65
C SER A 83 49.07 -39.80 13.73
N GLY A 84 48.57 -38.57 13.90
CA GLY A 84 49.09 -37.63 14.91
C GLY A 84 48.02 -36.94 15.76
N ARG A 85 46.73 -37.22 15.57
CA ARG A 85 45.68 -36.50 16.30
C ARG A 85 45.45 -37.08 17.69
N ASN A 86 45.36 -36.21 18.68
CA ASN A 86 45.05 -36.61 20.05
C ASN A 86 43.63 -37.21 20.14
N ARG A 87 43.53 -38.45 20.65
CA ARG A 87 42.28 -39.17 20.87
C ARG A 87 42.03 -39.50 22.35
N SER A 88 42.81 -38.93 23.26
CA SER A 88 42.71 -39.22 24.70
C SER A 88 41.34 -38.88 25.30
N HIS A 89 40.63 -37.91 24.71
CA HIS A 89 39.32 -37.45 25.17
C HIS A 89 38.15 -38.25 24.56
N TYR A 90 38.40 -39.26 23.72
CA TYR A 90 37.33 -40.00 23.05
C TYR A 90 36.68 -40.99 24.01
N LYS A 91 35.34 -40.95 24.08
CA LYS A 91 34.59 -41.93 24.88
C LYS A 91 34.71 -43.32 24.26
N PRO A 92 35.00 -44.36 25.08
CA PRO A 92 35.13 -45.72 24.59
C PRO A 92 33.77 -46.28 24.16
N LEU A 93 33.79 -47.10 23.11
CA LEU A 93 32.61 -47.86 22.68
C LEU A 93 32.39 -49.04 23.64
N VAL A 94 31.19 -49.14 24.21
CA VAL A 94 30.73 -50.31 24.96
C VAL A 94 29.72 -51.08 24.09
N PRO A 95 30.10 -52.24 23.53
CA PRO A 95 29.25 -53.01 22.64
C PRO A 95 27.87 -53.28 23.26
N GLY A 96 26.81 -53.03 22.49
CA GLY A 96 25.42 -53.26 22.91
C GLY A 96 24.83 -52.24 23.91
N LYS A 97 25.66 -51.39 24.52
CA LYS A 97 25.22 -50.36 25.49
C LYS A 97 25.41 -48.92 25.00
N SER A 98 26.40 -48.66 24.16
CA SER A 98 26.66 -47.32 23.64
C SER A 98 25.53 -46.80 22.74
N GLN A 99 25.16 -45.55 22.96
CA GLN A 99 24.09 -44.86 22.26
C GLN A 99 24.59 -43.51 21.71
N CYS A 100 23.94 -43.03 20.66
CA CYS A 100 24.19 -41.70 20.11
C CYS A 100 23.83 -40.62 21.14
N SER A 101 24.78 -39.74 21.48
CA SER A 101 24.60 -38.67 22.47
C SER A 101 23.53 -37.62 22.09
N ARG A 102 23.04 -37.60 20.84
CA ARG A 102 21.96 -36.70 20.41
C ARG A 102 20.58 -37.36 20.31
N CYS A 103 20.50 -38.58 19.77
CA CYS A 103 19.20 -39.21 19.48
C CYS A 103 18.93 -40.49 20.27
N GLY A 104 19.85 -40.92 21.15
CA GLY A 104 19.69 -42.11 22.00
C GLY A 104 19.68 -43.46 21.27
N ARG A 105 19.75 -43.49 19.92
CA ARG A 105 19.79 -44.76 19.18
C ARG A 105 21.05 -45.55 19.51
N LYS A 106 20.89 -46.86 19.73
CA LYS A 106 22.01 -47.80 19.94
C LYS A 106 22.96 -47.76 18.75
N LEU A 107 24.25 -47.62 19.04
CA LEU A 107 25.30 -47.55 18.04
C LEU A 107 25.67 -48.95 17.58
N THR A 108 25.41 -49.22 16.31
CA THR A 108 25.75 -50.44 15.59
C THR A 108 26.51 -50.08 14.31
N PRO A 109 27.22 -51.03 13.68
CA PRO A 109 27.85 -50.78 12.38
C PRO A 109 26.89 -50.25 11.31
N ARG A 110 25.60 -50.59 11.38
CA ARG A 110 24.57 -50.09 10.45
C ARG A 110 24.15 -48.65 10.71
N THR A 111 24.13 -48.21 11.97
CA THR A 111 23.77 -46.83 12.33
C THR A 111 24.95 -45.87 12.25
N GLY A 112 26.17 -46.41 12.14
CA GLY A 112 27.41 -45.66 12.26
C GLY A 112 27.88 -45.53 13.70
N ILE A 113 29.19 -45.56 13.89
CA ILE A 113 29.86 -45.42 15.19
C ILE A 113 30.97 -44.38 15.01
N GLN A 114 30.70 -43.13 15.43
CA GLN A 114 31.63 -42.02 15.26
C GLN A 114 31.85 -41.29 16.59
N ASN A 115 33.11 -41.05 16.96
CA ASN A 115 33.42 -40.05 17.98
C ASN A 115 33.49 -38.67 17.33
N CYS A 116 32.84 -37.67 17.93
CA CYS A 116 33.02 -36.28 17.52
C CYS A 116 34.48 -35.89 17.73
N ARG A 117 35.12 -35.36 16.68
CA ARG A 117 36.56 -35.03 16.71
C ARG A 117 36.93 -33.88 17.65
N ARG A 118 35.93 -33.12 18.13
CA ARG A 118 36.07 -32.00 19.07
C ARG A 118 35.78 -32.40 20.52
N CYS A 119 34.59 -32.96 20.80
CA CYS A 119 34.17 -33.27 22.18
C CYS A 119 34.43 -34.72 22.60
N GLY A 120 34.72 -35.62 21.67
CA GLY A 120 35.00 -37.03 21.97
C GLY A 120 33.77 -37.91 22.22
N ASP A 121 32.56 -37.36 22.30
CA ASP A 121 31.32 -38.10 22.48
C ASP A 121 30.95 -38.98 21.27
N LEU A 122 30.15 -40.02 21.52
CA LEU A 122 29.73 -41.00 20.53
C LEU A 122 28.42 -40.59 19.83
N PHE A 123 28.39 -40.68 18.51
CA PHE A 123 27.25 -40.33 17.66
C PHE A 123 27.07 -41.33 16.52
N CYS A 124 25.85 -41.37 15.97
CA CYS A 124 25.59 -42.05 14.69
C CYS A 124 26.05 -41.19 13.50
N ASP A 125 26.17 -41.79 12.31
CA ASP A 125 26.69 -41.09 11.11
C ASP A 125 25.90 -39.83 10.75
N ILE A 126 24.59 -39.82 11.03
CA ILE A 126 23.70 -38.69 10.75
C ILE A 126 24.03 -37.49 11.67
N HIS A 127 24.36 -37.75 12.94
CA HIS A 127 24.55 -36.71 13.95
C HIS A 127 26.00 -36.25 14.13
N CYS A 128 26.97 -36.93 13.48
CA CYS A 128 28.37 -36.53 13.46
C CYS A 128 28.94 -36.55 12.03
N ARG A 129 28.43 -35.64 11.20
CA ARG A 129 28.85 -35.44 9.80
C ARG A 129 29.24 -34.01 9.46
N LEU A 130 29.10 -33.07 10.39
CA LEU A 130 29.27 -31.65 10.09
C LEU A 130 30.76 -31.31 10.03
N PRO A 131 31.22 -30.66 8.94
CA PRO A 131 32.63 -30.34 8.75
C PRO A 131 33.04 -29.16 9.63
N VAL A 132 34.09 -29.33 10.42
CA VAL A 132 34.72 -28.30 11.27
C VAL A 132 36.23 -28.37 11.08
N ARG A 133 36.93 -27.23 10.96
CA ARG A 133 38.39 -27.20 10.95
C ARG A 133 38.94 -27.26 12.38
N LEU A 134 39.73 -28.29 12.68
CA LEU A 134 40.34 -28.51 13.99
C LEU A 134 41.85 -28.77 13.85
N ASP A 135 42.62 -28.37 14.85
CA ASP A 135 44.04 -28.70 14.94
C ASP A 135 44.29 -30.17 15.39
N LEU A 136 45.55 -30.51 15.66
CA LEU A 136 45.95 -31.85 16.12
C LEU A 136 45.51 -32.17 17.55
N GLN A 137 45.19 -31.15 18.35
CA GLN A 137 44.69 -31.27 19.72
C GLN A 137 43.16 -31.39 19.75
N GLY A 138 42.50 -31.09 18.63
CA GLY A 138 41.04 -31.07 18.52
C GLY A 138 40.44 -29.73 18.92
N GLU A 139 41.22 -28.64 18.96
CA GLU A 139 40.73 -27.28 19.17
C GLU A 139 40.33 -26.63 17.83
N TYR A 140 39.50 -25.57 17.87
CA TYR A 140 39.06 -24.88 16.65
C TYR A 140 40.21 -24.09 16.02
N ASP A 141 40.56 -24.44 14.78
CA ASP A 141 41.53 -23.67 13.98
C ASP A 141 40.99 -23.45 12.55
N PRO A 142 40.33 -22.31 12.29
CA PRO A 142 39.75 -22.02 10.98
C PRO A 142 40.81 -21.72 9.90
N ARG A 143 42.07 -21.44 10.27
CA ARG A 143 43.13 -21.04 9.32
C ARG A 143 43.99 -22.23 8.92
N ASN A 144 44.51 -22.98 9.90
CA ASN A 144 45.48 -24.05 9.66
C ASN A 144 44.95 -25.45 10.02
N GLY A 145 43.75 -25.56 10.61
CA GLY A 145 43.18 -26.85 11.01
C GLY A 145 42.75 -27.74 9.84
N ASP A 146 42.66 -29.04 10.10
CA ASP A 146 42.17 -30.03 9.14
C ASP A 146 40.65 -30.13 9.20
N TRP A 147 40.01 -30.50 8.09
CA TRP A 147 38.57 -30.77 8.07
C TRP A 147 38.21 -32.05 8.83
N CYS A 148 37.33 -31.91 9.81
CA CYS A 148 36.92 -32.95 10.75
C CYS A 148 35.41 -33.09 10.79
N LYS A 149 34.92 -34.32 10.97
CA LYS A 149 33.50 -34.56 11.25
C LYS A 149 33.21 -34.34 12.73
N CYS A 150 32.27 -33.46 13.02
CA CYS A 150 31.85 -33.08 14.36
C CYS A 150 30.33 -33.15 14.51
N CYS A 151 29.87 -33.15 15.76
CA CYS A 151 28.46 -33.03 16.09
C CYS A 151 27.96 -31.60 15.88
N HIS A 152 26.63 -31.43 15.85
CA HIS A 152 26.02 -30.12 15.67
C HIS A 152 26.36 -29.12 16.77
N ALA A 153 26.46 -29.57 18.03
CA ALA A 153 26.83 -28.70 19.14
C ALA A 153 28.23 -28.09 18.93
N CYS A 154 29.21 -28.89 18.52
CA CYS A 154 30.55 -28.38 18.21
C CYS A 154 30.59 -27.53 16.93
N MET A 155 29.77 -27.84 15.92
CA MET A 155 29.67 -26.98 14.74
C MET A 155 29.08 -25.61 15.10
N ALA A 156 27.98 -25.58 15.85
CA ALA A 156 27.29 -24.34 16.23
C ALA A 156 28.06 -23.55 17.30
N GLY A 157 28.78 -24.22 18.20
CA GLY A 157 29.58 -23.59 19.26
C GLY A 157 30.97 -23.12 18.82
N ARG A 158 31.29 -23.12 17.52
CA ARG A 158 32.59 -22.64 17.04
C ARG A 158 32.68 -21.10 17.13
N PRO A 159 33.85 -20.54 17.47
CA PRO A 159 34.05 -19.10 17.49
C PRO A 159 33.69 -18.46 16.14
N GLY A 160 32.93 -17.36 16.18
CA GLY A 160 32.52 -16.63 14.97
C GLY A 160 31.39 -17.29 14.16
N TYR A 161 30.72 -18.32 14.67
CA TYR A 161 29.52 -18.83 14.01
C TYR A 161 28.37 -17.83 14.10
N ASN A 162 27.97 -17.32 12.94
CA ASN A 162 26.70 -16.63 12.76
C ASN A 162 25.78 -17.53 11.91
N LYS A 163 24.52 -17.67 12.33
CA LYS A 163 23.49 -18.38 11.54
C LYS A 163 23.29 -17.79 10.15
N LEU A 164 23.55 -16.49 10.00
CA LEU A 164 23.37 -15.72 8.75
C LEU A 164 24.66 -15.62 7.91
N GLY A 165 25.79 -16.15 8.39
CA GLY A 165 27.09 -16.02 7.72
C GLY A 165 27.78 -14.67 7.96
N LEU A 166 28.61 -14.24 7.00
CA LEU A 166 29.29 -12.93 7.03
C LEU A 166 28.28 -11.83 6.71
N SER A 167 28.06 -10.91 7.65
CA SER A 167 27.28 -9.69 7.43
C SER A 167 28.23 -8.50 7.43
N VAL A 168 28.12 -7.64 6.41
CA VAL A 168 28.86 -6.38 6.32
C VAL A 168 27.85 -5.26 6.25
N ASP A 169 27.84 -4.39 7.25
CA ASP A 169 27.00 -3.20 7.25
C ASP A 169 27.54 -2.16 6.26
N ARG A 170 26.66 -1.66 5.38
CA ARG A 170 26.94 -0.61 4.38
C ARG A 170 26.13 0.66 4.61
N THR A 171 25.50 0.78 5.78
CA THR A 171 24.63 1.91 6.14
C THR A 171 25.38 3.24 6.04
N ASP A 172 26.63 3.32 6.48
CA ASP A 172 27.43 4.55 6.40
C ASP A 172 27.73 4.98 4.95
N GLU A 173 27.97 4.02 4.06
CA GLU A 173 28.19 4.26 2.64
C GLU A 173 26.90 4.77 1.99
N PHE A 174 25.77 4.12 2.28
CA PHE A 174 24.44 4.56 1.85
C PHE A 174 24.11 5.97 2.34
N ILE A 175 24.32 6.28 3.62
CA ILE A 175 24.06 7.59 4.20
C ILE A 175 24.90 8.64 3.47
N ARG A 176 26.18 8.39 3.23
CA ARG A 176 27.07 9.33 2.53
C ARG A 176 26.57 9.66 1.13
N HIS A 177 26.24 8.65 0.33
CA HIS A 177 25.71 8.86 -1.02
C HIS A 177 24.35 9.56 -1.03
N ARG A 178 23.47 9.18 -0.09
CA ARG A 178 22.15 9.79 0.05
C ARG A 178 22.25 11.26 0.46
N THR A 179 23.12 11.59 1.40
CA THR A 179 23.33 12.97 1.88
C THR A 179 23.81 13.86 0.75
N SER A 180 24.86 13.45 0.01
CA SER A 180 25.36 14.22 -1.14
C SER A 180 24.27 14.48 -2.19
N LYS A 181 23.48 13.46 -2.58
CA LYS A 181 22.38 13.65 -3.53
C LYS A 181 21.26 14.55 -3.00
N ASN A 182 20.99 14.51 -1.70
CA ASN A 182 19.98 15.35 -1.07
C ASN A 182 20.42 16.81 -0.96
N GLU A 183 21.68 17.06 -0.62
CA GLU A 183 22.27 18.41 -0.55
C GLU A 183 22.24 19.09 -1.92
N ASP A 184 22.63 18.40 -2.99
CA ASP A 184 22.55 18.91 -4.36
C ASP A 184 21.11 19.28 -4.75
N LYS A 185 20.15 18.43 -4.38
CA LYS A 185 18.74 18.68 -4.63
C LYS A 185 18.23 19.89 -3.84
N GLN A 186 18.62 20.02 -2.56
CA GLN A 186 18.27 21.15 -1.71
C GLN A 186 18.84 22.45 -2.26
N LEU A 187 20.11 22.46 -2.66
CA LEU A 187 20.75 23.62 -3.27
C LEU A 187 20.00 24.06 -4.53
N ARG A 188 19.59 23.10 -5.37
CA ARG A 188 18.80 23.40 -6.57
C ARG A 188 17.43 23.99 -6.25
N ILE A 189 16.75 23.50 -5.20
CA ILE A 189 15.47 24.07 -4.75
C ILE A 189 15.67 25.51 -4.28
N LEU A 190 16.66 25.76 -3.41
CA LEU A 190 17.00 27.11 -2.92
C LEU A 190 17.32 28.08 -4.07
N GLN A 191 18.03 27.63 -5.11
CA GLN A 191 18.28 28.43 -6.30
C GLN A 191 16.99 28.79 -7.04
N LEU A 192 16.05 27.84 -7.18
CA LEU A 192 14.77 28.09 -7.85
C LEU A 192 13.88 29.06 -7.04
N GLU A 193 13.84 28.89 -5.71
CA GLU A 193 13.15 29.80 -4.78
C GLU A 193 13.71 31.21 -4.86
N ASN A 194 15.03 31.36 -4.76
CA ASN A 194 15.69 32.66 -4.86
C ASN A 194 15.41 33.34 -6.21
N ARG A 195 15.44 32.58 -7.32
CA ARG A 195 15.07 33.09 -8.65
C ARG A 195 13.61 33.54 -8.70
N LEU A 196 12.69 32.79 -8.10
CA LEU A 196 11.28 33.17 -8.04
C LEU A 196 11.10 34.50 -7.30
N VAL A 197 11.70 34.65 -6.11
CA VAL A 197 11.66 35.89 -5.33
C VAL A 197 12.22 37.06 -6.13
N ARG A 198 13.41 36.91 -6.71
CA ARG A 198 14.05 37.96 -7.53
C ARG A 198 13.23 38.37 -8.75
N LEU A 199 12.58 37.41 -9.42
CA LEU A 199 11.70 37.70 -10.56
C LEU A 199 10.46 38.45 -10.12
N VAL A 200 9.79 38.00 -9.06
CA VAL A 200 8.55 38.61 -8.58
C VAL A 200 8.80 40.04 -8.10
N ASP A 201 9.77 40.24 -7.20
CA ASP A 201 10.10 41.57 -6.67
C ASP A 201 10.64 42.51 -7.76
N GLY A 202 11.46 41.98 -8.67
CA GLY A 202 12.00 42.75 -9.79
C GLY A 202 10.91 43.18 -10.77
N ILE A 203 9.95 42.30 -11.09
CA ILE A 203 8.80 42.64 -11.94
C ILE A 203 7.92 43.69 -11.25
N ALA A 204 7.63 43.53 -9.96
CA ALA A 204 6.87 44.51 -9.19
C ALA A 204 7.54 45.90 -9.23
N THR A 205 8.86 45.93 -9.09
CA THR A 205 9.64 47.18 -9.17
C THR A 205 9.55 47.83 -10.55
N ILE A 206 9.68 47.05 -11.63
CA ILE A 206 9.58 47.55 -13.01
C ILE A 206 8.17 48.08 -13.27
N VAL A 207 7.12 47.33 -12.91
CA VAL A 207 5.72 47.76 -13.10
C VAL A 207 5.46 49.06 -12.34
N ARG A 208 5.94 49.19 -11.10
CA ARG A 208 5.82 50.42 -10.31
C ARG A 208 6.48 51.62 -10.99
N ALA A 209 7.68 51.44 -11.54
CA ALA A 209 8.41 52.50 -12.23
C ALA A 209 7.68 52.98 -13.51
N HIS A 210 7.01 52.06 -14.21
CA HIS A 210 6.25 52.37 -15.43
C HIS A 210 4.80 52.79 -15.16
N ASN A 211 4.32 52.74 -13.92
CA ASN A 211 2.90 52.94 -13.60
C ASN A 211 2.37 54.36 -13.93
N GLN A 212 3.27 55.34 -14.09
CA GLN A 212 2.96 56.74 -14.40
C GLN A 212 3.43 57.16 -15.81
N SER A 213 3.96 56.23 -16.62
CA SER A 213 4.54 56.53 -17.93
C SER A 213 3.52 56.41 -19.06
N LEU A 214 3.48 57.41 -19.95
CA LEU A 214 2.62 57.46 -21.15
C LEU A 214 2.90 56.32 -22.16
N PHE A 215 4.03 55.63 -22.04
CA PHE A 215 4.46 54.51 -22.91
C PHE A 215 4.48 53.16 -22.17
N TYR A 216 3.50 52.94 -21.31
CA TYR A 216 3.33 51.82 -20.37
C TYR A 216 3.66 50.42 -20.93
N GLY A 217 3.46 50.18 -22.23
CA GLY A 217 3.56 48.84 -22.82
C GLY A 217 4.98 48.40 -23.19
N SER A 218 5.59 49.02 -24.20
CA SER A 218 6.73 48.43 -24.91
C SER A 218 8.04 48.47 -24.11
N GLY A 219 8.28 49.53 -23.33
CA GLY A 219 9.48 49.65 -22.49
C GLY A 219 9.47 48.64 -21.34
N MET A 220 8.34 48.57 -20.62
CA MET A 220 8.15 47.69 -19.47
C MET A 220 8.39 46.21 -19.82
N TYR A 221 7.79 45.69 -20.90
CA TYR A 221 7.97 44.28 -21.29
C TYR A 221 9.41 43.95 -21.72
N ARG A 222 10.14 44.92 -22.30
CA ARG A 222 11.56 44.74 -22.64
C ARG A 222 12.42 44.62 -21.38
N GLU A 223 12.20 45.47 -20.39
CA GLU A 223 12.88 45.41 -19.09
C GLU A 223 12.56 44.13 -18.33
N ILE A 224 11.29 43.71 -18.32
CA ILE A 224 10.88 42.42 -17.73
C ILE A 224 11.59 41.25 -18.41
N THR A 225 11.69 41.26 -19.75
CA THR A 225 12.40 40.20 -20.49
C THR A 225 13.89 40.20 -20.18
N ALA A 226 14.51 41.38 -20.05
CA ALA A 226 15.91 41.51 -19.67
C ALA A 226 16.15 40.99 -18.24
N LEU A 227 15.27 41.32 -17.29
CA LEU A 227 15.28 40.78 -15.93
C LEU A 227 15.14 39.25 -15.92
N GLN A 228 14.22 38.70 -16.71
CA GLN A 228 14.02 37.25 -16.79
C GLN A 228 15.28 36.51 -17.25
N LYS A 229 15.99 37.07 -18.23
CA LYS A 229 17.25 36.50 -18.75
C LYS A 229 18.43 36.70 -17.79
N SER A 230 18.44 37.78 -17.01
CA SER A 230 19.51 38.05 -16.04
C SER A 230 19.39 37.20 -14.78
N VAL A 231 18.15 36.94 -14.32
CA VAL A 231 17.90 36.08 -13.15
C VAL A 231 18.06 34.60 -13.50
N THR A 232 17.61 34.20 -14.69
CA THR A 232 17.66 32.82 -15.16
C THR A 232 18.34 32.74 -16.52
N PRO A 233 19.54 32.14 -16.63
CA PRO A 233 20.19 31.91 -17.92
C PRO A 233 19.34 30.96 -18.77
N TRP A 234 18.90 31.43 -19.94
CA TRP A 234 18.07 30.63 -20.84
C TRP A 234 18.95 29.80 -21.77
N LYS A 235 18.62 28.51 -21.92
CA LYS A 235 19.29 27.64 -22.90
C LYS A 235 18.98 28.14 -24.31
N GLU A 236 19.96 28.10 -25.21
CA GLU A 236 19.77 28.52 -26.60
C GLU A 236 18.78 27.62 -27.34
N ASN A 237 17.96 28.22 -28.20
CA ASN A 237 16.94 27.50 -28.98
C ASN A 237 17.54 26.48 -29.96
N SER A 238 18.74 26.74 -30.47
CA SER A 238 19.50 25.85 -31.37
C SER A 238 19.81 24.51 -30.71
N GLN A 239 20.00 24.50 -29.39
CA GLN A 239 20.43 23.34 -28.61
C GLN A 239 19.27 22.45 -28.13
N ALA A 240 18.04 22.69 -28.58
CA ALA A 240 16.86 21.92 -28.19
C ALA A 240 16.03 21.50 -29.41
N SER A 241 16.19 20.25 -29.84
CA SER A 241 15.35 19.60 -30.86
C SER A 241 14.03 19.07 -30.28
N SER A 242 14.00 18.76 -29.00
CA SER A 242 12.86 18.19 -28.29
C SER A 242 12.62 18.82 -26.92
N CYS A 243 11.41 18.66 -26.40
CA CYS A 243 11.03 19.10 -25.06
C CYS A 243 11.91 18.42 -24.01
N TYR A 244 12.51 19.19 -23.12
CA TYR A 244 13.38 18.65 -22.06
C TYR A 244 12.67 17.66 -21.12
N LEU A 245 11.35 17.72 -21.02
CA LEU A 245 10.58 16.92 -20.05
C LEU A 245 9.90 15.68 -20.64
N CYS A 246 9.28 15.81 -21.81
CA CYS A 246 8.55 14.70 -22.45
C CYS A 246 9.25 14.16 -23.69
N SER A 247 10.43 14.70 -24.04
CA SER A 247 11.25 14.31 -25.18
C SER A 247 10.57 14.39 -26.55
N ARG A 248 9.36 14.97 -26.63
CA ARG A 248 8.66 15.18 -27.90
C ARG A 248 9.41 16.20 -28.77
N PRO A 249 9.66 15.92 -30.06
CA PRO A 249 10.34 16.84 -30.95
C PRO A 249 9.50 18.09 -31.16
N PHE A 250 10.16 19.25 -31.19
CA PHE A 250 9.51 20.51 -31.50
C PHE A 250 9.21 20.61 -33.00
N ASN A 251 8.08 21.23 -33.33
CA ASN A 251 7.65 21.48 -34.71
C ASN A 251 6.76 22.74 -34.74
N LEU A 252 6.09 23.00 -35.86
CA LEU A 252 5.24 24.20 -36.01
C LEU A 252 4.05 24.22 -35.02
N LEU A 253 3.52 23.05 -34.65
CA LEU A 253 2.39 22.92 -33.71
C LEU A 253 2.88 22.84 -32.25
N LEU A 254 4.02 22.21 -32.00
CA LEU A 254 4.64 22.12 -30.68
C LEU A 254 5.80 23.12 -30.57
N ARG A 255 5.51 24.33 -30.10
CA ARG A 255 6.50 25.42 -30.00
C ARG A 255 7.43 25.27 -28.79
N LYS A 256 8.59 25.92 -28.90
CA LYS A 256 9.62 26.00 -27.85
C LYS A 256 9.26 27.09 -26.85
N HIS A 257 9.34 26.77 -25.55
CA HIS A 257 9.15 27.76 -24.49
C HIS A 257 10.19 27.60 -23.38
N HIS A 258 10.76 28.71 -22.91
CA HIS A 258 11.64 28.70 -21.75
C HIS A 258 10.84 28.71 -20.44
N CYS A 259 11.24 27.86 -19.50
CA CYS A 259 10.85 27.95 -18.10
C CYS A 259 11.58 29.14 -17.43
N LYS A 260 10.84 30.03 -16.77
CA LYS A 260 11.41 31.27 -16.20
C LYS A 260 12.26 31.01 -14.95
N LEU A 261 12.17 29.82 -14.33
CA LEU A 261 12.97 29.46 -13.16
C LEU A 261 14.24 28.66 -13.50
N CYS A 262 14.18 27.70 -14.41
CA CYS A 262 15.33 26.86 -14.76
C CYS A 262 15.97 27.17 -16.12
N GLY A 263 15.32 27.95 -16.98
CA GLY A 263 15.85 28.32 -18.30
C GLY A 263 15.83 27.21 -19.35
N LEU A 264 15.30 26.03 -19.00
CA LEU A 264 15.18 24.89 -19.93
C LEU A 264 14.03 25.09 -20.90
N ILE A 265 14.16 24.48 -22.09
CA ILE A 265 13.18 24.57 -23.17
C ILE A 265 12.19 23.41 -23.06
N VAL A 266 10.92 23.75 -22.92
CA VAL A 266 9.80 22.86 -22.66
C VAL A 266 8.62 23.17 -23.58
N CYS A 267 7.73 22.21 -23.75
CA CYS A 267 6.51 22.39 -24.54
C CYS A 267 5.32 22.89 -23.70
N GLU A 268 4.31 23.38 -24.40
CA GLU A 268 2.97 23.66 -23.88
C GLU A 268 2.00 22.67 -24.50
N ASN A 269 1.67 21.60 -23.78
CA ASN A 269 0.76 20.56 -24.27
C ASN A 269 -0.14 20.13 -23.12
N ASN A 270 -1.46 20.18 -23.34
CA ASN A 270 -2.46 19.86 -22.31
C ASN A 270 -2.46 18.39 -21.89
N PHE A 271 -1.94 17.49 -22.72
CA PHE A 271 -1.76 16.08 -22.38
C PHE A 271 -0.56 15.87 -21.46
N THR A 272 0.60 16.46 -21.80
CA THR A 272 1.84 16.24 -21.03
C THR A 272 2.01 17.19 -19.86
N ASN A 273 1.33 18.36 -19.88
CA ASN A 273 1.40 19.42 -18.87
C ASN A 273 2.84 19.82 -18.48
N CYS A 274 3.78 19.80 -19.44
CA CYS A 274 5.20 20.06 -19.18
C CYS A 274 5.47 21.47 -18.65
N SER A 275 4.68 22.46 -19.08
CA SER A 275 4.75 23.83 -18.59
C SER A 275 3.42 24.54 -18.71
N LYS A 276 3.20 25.54 -17.87
CA LYS A 276 2.03 26.43 -17.89
C LYS A 276 2.43 27.85 -17.51
N GLU A 277 1.60 28.82 -17.92
CA GLU A 277 1.72 30.21 -17.50
C GLU A 277 0.84 30.50 -16.30
N PHE A 278 1.46 31.07 -15.26
CA PHE A 278 0.80 31.40 -14.01
C PHE A 278 0.81 32.91 -13.80
N PRO A 279 -0.31 33.51 -13.38
CA PRO A 279 -0.31 34.84 -12.77
C PRO A 279 0.63 34.87 -11.57
N ILE A 280 1.36 35.97 -11.39
CA ILE A 280 2.29 36.13 -10.26
C ILE A 280 1.56 35.96 -8.92
N ALA A 281 0.35 36.51 -8.80
CA ALA A 281 -0.50 36.38 -7.62
C ALA A 281 -0.67 34.91 -7.16
N GLN A 282 -0.89 34.00 -8.10
CA GLN A 282 -1.07 32.56 -7.80
C GLN A 282 0.23 31.90 -7.33
N LEU A 283 1.37 32.32 -7.88
CA LEU A 283 2.67 31.81 -7.46
C LEU A 283 3.01 32.30 -6.06
N VAL A 284 2.72 33.55 -5.74
CA VAL A 284 2.97 34.14 -4.41
C VAL A 284 2.05 33.51 -3.36
N SER A 285 0.76 33.35 -3.65
CA SER A 285 -0.18 32.72 -2.72
C SER A 285 0.17 31.27 -2.39
N ALA A 286 0.86 30.58 -3.30
CA ALA A 286 1.31 29.20 -3.08
C ALA A 286 2.67 29.10 -2.38
N ALA A 287 3.45 30.18 -2.32
CA ALA A 287 4.77 30.25 -1.69
C ALA A 287 4.75 31.23 -0.51
N THR A 288 3.88 30.97 0.46
CA THR A 288 3.72 31.80 1.67
C THR A 288 4.97 31.83 2.55
N ASP A 289 5.83 30.83 2.41
CA ASP A 289 7.10 30.68 3.13
C ASP A 289 8.26 31.47 2.50
N LEU A 290 8.10 32.03 1.30
CA LEU A 290 9.15 32.78 0.63
C LEU A 290 9.13 34.28 0.97
N PRO A 291 10.30 34.91 1.18
CA PRO A 291 10.40 36.29 1.63
C PRO A 291 10.26 37.30 0.47
N PHE A 292 9.05 37.47 -0.05
CA PHE A 292 8.74 38.52 -1.03
C PHE A 292 8.74 39.90 -0.37
N ARG A 293 9.31 40.92 -1.04
CA ARG A 293 9.43 42.28 -0.50
C ARG A 293 8.19 43.13 -0.76
N SER A 294 7.53 42.90 -1.89
CA SER A 294 6.34 43.65 -2.29
C SER A 294 5.09 43.21 -1.53
N ASN A 295 4.15 44.14 -1.30
CA ASN A 295 2.94 43.81 -0.57
C ASN A 295 1.99 42.91 -1.40
N PRO A 296 1.14 42.08 -0.77
CA PRO A 296 0.28 41.12 -1.48
C PRO A 296 -0.71 41.76 -2.46
N GLN A 297 -1.27 42.93 -2.14
CA GLN A 297 -2.21 43.65 -2.99
C GLN A 297 -1.56 44.14 -4.28
N GLU A 298 -0.32 44.64 -4.20
CA GLU A 298 0.48 45.05 -5.35
C GLU A 298 0.82 43.85 -6.23
N LEU A 299 1.24 42.74 -5.62
CA LEU A 299 1.56 41.50 -6.34
C LEU A 299 0.33 40.90 -7.03
N ALA A 300 -0.87 41.07 -6.45
CA ALA A 300 -2.13 40.65 -7.05
C ALA A 300 -2.51 41.48 -8.29
N ALA A 301 -2.09 42.75 -8.35
CA ALA A 301 -2.40 43.67 -9.44
C ALA A 301 -1.43 43.55 -10.63
N LEU A 302 -0.37 42.71 -10.55
CA LEU A 302 0.62 42.61 -11.62
C LEU A 302 0.03 41.95 -12.89
N PRO A 303 0.13 42.59 -14.07
CA PRO A 303 -0.44 42.08 -15.31
C PRO A 303 0.41 40.95 -15.96
N VAL A 304 1.51 40.56 -15.32
CA VAL A 304 2.53 39.68 -15.91
C VAL A 304 2.30 38.22 -15.52
N ARG A 305 2.45 37.33 -16.51
CA ARG A 305 2.41 35.88 -16.31
C ARG A 305 3.80 35.27 -16.44
N LEU A 306 4.11 34.29 -15.60
CA LEU A 306 5.38 33.55 -15.63
C LEU A 306 5.13 32.11 -16.06
N ARG A 307 5.85 31.68 -17.11
CA ARG A 307 5.85 30.28 -17.54
C ARG A 307 6.80 29.46 -16.69
N VAL A 308 6.28 28.44 -16.02
CA VAL A 308 7.05 27.55 -15.16
C VAL A 308 6.82 26.11 -15.59
N CYS A 309 7.89 25.31 -15.64
CA CYS A 309 7.78 23.89 -15.95
C CYS A 309 7.30 23.07 -14.75
N VAL A 310 6.69 21.91 -15.00
CA VAL A 310 6.11 21.06 -13.95
C VAL A 310 7.15 20.56 -12.93
N VAL A 311 8.42 20.46 -13.32
CA VAL A 311 9.49 20.09 -12.39
C VAL A 311 9.79 21.24 -11.43
N CYS A 312 9.90 22.47 -11.93
CA CYS A 312 10.15 23.64 -11.08
C CYS A 312 8.98 23.95 -10.16
N ILE A 313 7.73 23.85 -10.65
CA ILE A 313 6.55 24.07 -9.80
C ILE A 313 6.53 23.02 -8.67
N ARG A 314 6.77 21.73 -8.98
CA ARG A 314 6.82 20.71 -7.92
C ARG A 314 8.00 20.96 -6.97
N SER A 315 9.17 21.34 -7.47
CA SER A 315 10.35 21.51 -6.63
C SER A 315 10.21 22.66 -5.64
N VAL A 316 9.65 23.80 -6.07
CA VAL A 316 9.49 25.00 -5.22
C VAL A 316 8.31 24.83 -4.25
N PHE A 317 7.17 24.32 -4.71
CA PHE A 317 5.93 24.36 -3.93
C PHE A 317 5.63 23.06 -3.14
N LEU A 318 6.39 21.98 -3.34
CA LEU A 318 6.14 20.71 -2.65
C LEU A 318 6.34 20.82 -1.13
N ARG A 319 7.34 21.57 -0.68
CA ARG A 319 7.66 21.69 0.75
C ARG A 319 6.55 22.44 1.50
N ALA A 320 6.21 23.65 1.04
CA ALA A 320 5.10 24.43 1.58
C ALA A 320 3.80 23.61 1.58
N ARG A 321 3.46 22.97 0.45
CA ARG A 321 2.26 22.13 0.35
C ARG A 321 2.27 20.93 1.29
N LEU A 322 3.42 20.28 1.49
CA LEU A 322 3.54 19.18 2.44
C LEU A 322 3.37 19.68 3.88
N GLN A 323 3.98 20.82 4.21
CA GLN A 323 3.89 21.42 5.53
C GLN A 323 2.46 21.90 5.82
N ASP A 324 1.80 22.52 4.85
CA ASP A 324 0.37 22.87 4.92
C ASP A 324 -0.51 21.63 5.08
N ASN A 325 -0.23 20.53 4.37
CA ASN A 325 -0.98 19.28 4.51
C ASN A 325 -0.75 18.59 5.87
N LEU A 326 0.42 18.80 6.49
CA LEU A 326 0.74 18.28 7.82
C LEU A 326 0.18 19.18 8.93
N ALA A 327 0.09 20.49 8.69
CA ALA A 327 -0.40 21.48 9.65
C ALA A 327 -1.91 21.64 9.62
N ASN A 328 -2.56 21.46 8.47
CA ASN A 328 -4.00 21.48 8.35
C ASN A 328 -4.59 20.13 8.79
N ASP A 329 -5.63 20.19 9.62
CA ASP A 329 -6.37 19.00 10.02
C ASP A 329 -6.88 18.24 8.78
N ALA A 330 -6.85 16.91 8.87
CA ALA A 330 -7.38 16.04 7.84
C ALA A 330 -8.78 16.51 7.43
N SER A 331 -9.08 16.51 6.12
CA SER A 331 -10.37 16.92 5.54
C SER A 331 -11.55 16.52 6.43
N GLN A 332 -12.61 17.33 6.47
CA GLN A 332 -13.82 17.07 7.27
C GLN A 332 -14.31 15.61 7.09
N LEU A 333 -14.15 15.06 5.87
CA LEU A 333 -14.42 13.67 5.55
C LEU A 333 -13.56 12.67 6.35
N PHE A 334 -12.24 12.89 6.45
CA PHE A 334 -11.33 12.03 7.21
C PHE A 334 -11.56 12.10 8.72
N SER A 335 -11.85 13.30 9.24
CA SER A 335 -12.20 13.47 10.66
C SER A 335 -13.45 12.65 11.01
N LYS A 336 -14.51 12.77 10.20
CA LYS A 336 -15.74 12.01 10.38
C LYS A 336 -15.57 10.51 10.16
N TYR A 337 -14.76 10.11 9.19
CA TYR A 337 -14.41 8.70 9.00
C TYR A 337 -13.70 8.09 10.20
N THR A 338 -12.79 8.85 10.83
CA THR A 338 -12.11 8.42 12.07
C THR A 338 -13.11 8.22 13.20
N GLU A 339 -14.10 9.10 13.34
CA GLU A 339 -15.20 8.97 14.29
C GLU A 339 -16.01 7.68 14.02
N LEU A 340 -16.40 7.45 12.76
CA LEU A 340 -17.11 6.25 12.32
C LEU A 340 -16.34 4.96 12.67
N GLN A 341 -15.01 4.95 12.45
CA GLN A 341 -14.17 3.80 12.80
C GLN A 341 -14.09 3.53 14.30
N ARG A 342 -14.14 4.56 15.16
CA ARG A 342 -14.18 4.35 16.62
C ARG A 342 -15.49 3.68 17.03
N VAL A 343 -16.61 4.11 16.45
CA VAL A 343 -17.93 3.51 16.71
C VAL A 343 -18.00 2.08 16.17
N SER A 344 -17.49 1.82 14.97
CA SER A 344 -17.38 0.46 14.41
C SER A 344 -16.62 -0.49 15.33
N ARG A 345 -15.48 -0.05 15.88
CA ARG A 345 -14.70 -0.83 16.85
C ARG A 345 -15.47 -1.11 18.14
N ALA A 346 -16.29 -0.19 18.61
CA ALA A 346 -17.15 -0.42 19.77
C ALA A 346 -18.19 -1.51 19.49
N ILE A 347 -18.85 -1.48 18.32
CA ILE A 347 -19.80 -2.51 17.89
C ILE A 347 -19.12 -3.89 17.85
N LEU A 348 -17.97 -3.99 17.19
CA LEU A 348 -17.22 -5.25 17.05
C LEU A 348 -16.72 -5.81 18.38
N ARG A 349 -16.54 -4.99 19.41
CA ARG A 349 -16.17 -5.44 20.76
C ARG A 349 -17.36 -5.97 21.55
N ILE A 350 -18.55 -5.40 21.36
CA ILE A 350 -19.76 -5.79 22.11
C ILE A 350 -20.40 -7.04 21.49
N MET A 351 -20.32 -7.18 20.15
CA MET A 351 -21.01 -8.23 19.40
C MET A 351 -20.70 -9.67 19.84
N PRO A 352 -19.44 -10.09 20.07
CA PRO A 352 -19.16 -11.49 20.39
C PRO A 352 -19.83 -11.97 21.68
N ARG A 353 -19.89 -11.11 22.71
CA ARG A 353 -20.56 -11.42 23.98
C ARG A 353 -22.07 -11.54 23.80
N PHE A 354 -22.65 -10.68 22.96
CA PHE A 354 -24.08 -10.74 22.63
C PHE A 354 -24.42 -12.01 21.84
N GLU A 355 -23.64 -12.36 20.82
CA GLU A 355 -23.82 -13.57 20.02
C GLU A 355 -23.67 -14.85 20.86
N GLN A 356 -22.71 -14.88 21.78
CA GLN A 356 -22.53 -15.99 22.72
C GLN A 356 -23.79 -16.21 23.57
N LEU A 357 -24.26 -15.17 24.26
CA LEU A 357 -25.46 -15.26 25.12
C LEU A 357 -26.71 -15.64 24.31
N LEU A 358 -26.83 -15.13 23.08
CA LEU A 358 -27.94 -15.49 22.20
C LEU A 358 -27.87 -16.96 21.75
N GLY A 359 -26.66 -17.50 21.52
CA GLY A 359 -26.44 -18.91 21.21
C GLY A 359 -26.82 -19.82 22.38
N ASP A 360 -26.37 -19.47 23.59
CA ASP A 360 -26.63 -20.25 24.81
C ASP A 360 -28.14 -20.33 25.13
N LEU A 361 -28.89 -19.26 24.87
CA LEU A 361 -30.34 -19.20 25.10
C LEU A 361 -31.19 -19.91 24.04
N ASN A 362 -30.65 -20.09 22.82
CA ASN A 362 -31.32 -20.81 21.74
C ASN A 362 -31.03 -22.33 21.79
N ALA A 363 -30.23 -22.80 22.75
CA ALA A 363 -29.93 -24.22 22.92
C ALA A 363 -31.17 -25.01 23.41
N PRO A 364 -31.39 -26.26 22.94
CA PRO A 364 -32.58 -27.05 23.27
C PRO A 364 -32.76 -27.36 24.77
N ASP A 365 -31.66 -27.39 25.54
CA ASP A 365 -31.64 -27.69 26.98
C ASP A 365 -31.48 -26.42 27.86
N ALA A 366 -31.71 -25.23 27.30
CA ALA A 366 -31.46 -23.97 27.99
C ALA A 366 -32.41 -23.75 29.18
N SER A 367 -31.84 -23.61 30.39
CA SER A 367 -32.52 -23.07 31.57
C SER A 367 -32.03 -21.63 31.83
N PRO A 368 -32.67 -20.60 31.25
CA PRO A 368 -32.14 -19.24 31.29
C PRO A 368 -32.16 -18.65 32.70
N ASN A 369 -31.01 -18.17 33.18
CA ASN A 369 -30.95 -17.41 34.43
C ASN A 369 -31.47 -15.99 34.21
N ARG A 370 -32.18 -15.43 35.20
CA ARG A 370 -32.70 -14.04 35.13
C ARG A 370 -31.59 -13.00 34.89
N SER A 371 -30.40 -13.24 35.43
CA SER A 371 -29.22 -12.39 35.21
C SER A 371 -28.71 -12.40 33.77
N GLU A 372 -28.81 -13.52 33.05
CA GLU A 372 -28.35 -13.64 31.65
C GLU A 372 -29.32 -12.94 30.70
N LEU A 373 -30.63 -13.02 31.00
CA LEU A 373 -31.68 -12.28 30.29
C LEU A 373 -31.52 -10.76 30.45
N ASP A 374 -31.20 -10.30 31.66
CA ASP A 374 -30.94 -8.88 31.94
C ASP A 374 -29.65 -8.39 31.24
N GLU A 375 -28.58 -9.19 31.23
CA GLU A 375 -27.33 -8.89 30.51
C GLU A 375 -27.59 -8.80 28.99
N LEU A 376 -28.34 -9.76 28.41
CA LEU A 376 -28.70 -9.75 26.99
C LEU A 376 -29.52 -8.51 26.62
N ALA A 377 -30.52 -8.15 27.43
CA ALA A 377 -31.34 -6.96 27.20
C ALA A 377 -30.51 -5.66 27.26
N HIS A 378 -29.56 -5.57 28.19
CA HIS A 378 -28.64 -4.45 28.31
C HIS A 378 -27.69 -4.36 27.10
N LEU A 379 -27.07 -5.47 26.69
CA LEU A 379 -26.17 -5.52 25.53
C LEU A 379 -26.92 -5.18 24.23
N ARG A 380 -28.15 -5.66 24.06
CA ARG A 380 -29.02 -5.31 22.93
C ARG A 380 -29.25 -3.81 22.84
N ARG A 381 -29.64 -3.17 23.96
CA ARG A 381 -29.88 -1.72 24.01
C ARG A 381 -28.63 -0.94 23.63
N LYS A 382 -27.48 -1.31 24.22
CA LYS A 382 -26.18 -0.70 23.94
C LYS A 382 -25.76 -0.86 22.47
N LEU A 383 -25.98 -2.04 21.87
CA LEU A 383 -25.71 -2.27 20.46
C LEU A 383 -26.58 -1.38 19.57
N LEU A 384 -27.90 -1.32 19.81
CA LEU A 384 -28.83 -0.47 19.03
C LEU A 384 -28.45 1.01 19.10
N GLU A 385 -28.10 1.52 20.28
CA GLU A 385 -27.61 2.89 20.45
C GLU A 385 -26.31 3.14 19.68
N THR A 386 -25.38 2.18 19.73
CA THR A 386 -24.09 2.29 19.03
C THR A 386 -24.27 2.22 17.51
N PHE A 387 -25.18 1.37 16.99
CA PHE A 387 -25.55 1.31 15.58
C PHE A 387 -26.24 2.59 15.10
N LYS A 388 -27.11 3.18 15.93
CA LYS A 388 -27.73 4.49 15.63
C LYS A 388 -26.68 5.58 15.50
N LEU A 389 -25.70 5.60 16.40
CA LEU A 389 -24.58 6.54 16.32
C LEU A 389 -23.76 6.31 15.04
N TYR A 390 -23.48 5.04 14.70
CA TYR A 390 -22.78 4.66 13.47
C TYR A 390 -23.52 5.17 12.21
N ASP A 391 -24.82 4.91 12.10
CA ASP A 391 -25.65 5.36 10.97
C ASP A 391 -25.71 6.90 10.88
N THR A 392 -25.83 7.58 12.03
CA THR A 392 -25.83 9.05 12.08
C THR A 392 -24.53 9.63 11.51
N ILE A 393 -23.38 9.09 11.93
CA ILE A 393 -22.07 9.54 11.43
C ILE A 393 -21.90 9.18 9.95
N ALA A 394 -22.35 8.00 9.52
CA ALA A 394 -22.30 7.60 8.11
C ALA A 394 -23.11 8.57 7.24
N LYS A 395 -24.34 8.92 7.63
CA LYS A 395 -25.18 9.92 6.95
C LYS A 395 -24.53 11.31 6.92
N GLN A 396 -23.88 11.72 8.01
CA GLN A 396 -23.10 12.96 8.01
C GLN A 396 -21.98 12.94 6.97
N ILE A 397 -21.25 11.82 6.83
CA ILE A 397 -20.21 11.67 5.79
C ILE A 397 -20.81 11.76 4.39
N PHE A 398 -22.02 11.23 4.19
CA PHE A 398 -22.67 11.21 2.88
C PHE A 398 -23.15 12.59 2.40
N ALA A 399 -23.40 13.49 3.35
CA ALA A 399 -23.81 14.87 3.10
C ALA A 399 -22.64 15.84 2.87
N ILE A 400 -21.39 15.42 3.12
CA ILE A 400 -20.21 16.25 2.84
C ILE A 400 -20.03 16.37 1.33
N ASP A 401 -19.81 17.59 0.83
CA ASP A 401 -19.46 17.83 -0.57
C ASP A 401 -17.95 17.57 -0.80
N PRO A 402 -17.57 16.61 -1.68
CA PRO A 402 -16.16 16.25 -1.88
C PRO A 402 -15.37 17.36 -2.60
N ALA A 403 -14.23 17.76 -2.05
CA ALA A 403 -13.40 18.82 -2.63
C ALA A 403 -12.65 18.39 -3.91
N ASN A 404 -12.48 17.09 -4.13
CA ASN A 404 -11.79 16.55 -5.30
C ASN A 404 -12.28 15.13 -5.66
N THR A 405 -11.86 14.65 -6.84
CA THR A 405 -12.26 13.33 -7.36
C THR A 405 -11.78 12.16 -6.48
N ALA A 406 -10.71 12.32 -5.71
CA ALA A 406 -10.25 11.29 -4.78
C ALA A 406 -11.16 11.21 -3.56
N GLU A 407 -11.56 12.35 -2.97
CA GLU A 407 -12.54 12.38 -1.87
C GLU A 407 -13.89 11.80 -2.28
N LEU A 408 -14.35 12.05 -3.51
CA LEU A 408 -15.59 11.45 -4.03
C LEU A 408 -15.50 9.92 -4.05
N LYS A 409 -14.39 9.36 -4.55
CA LYS A 409 -14.16 7.91 -4.56
C LYS A 409 -14.13 7.33 -3.15
N ILE A 410 -13.47 8.01 -2.21
CA ILE A 410 -13.42 7.59 -0.80
C ILE A 410 -14.82 7.62 -0.19
N GLN A 411 -15.60 8.68 -0.42
CA GLN A 411 -16.96 8.79 0.09
C GLN A 411 -17.85 7.66 -0.42
N GLN A 412 -17.78 7.33 -1.73
CA GLN A 412 -18.51 6.21 -2.32
C GLN A 412 -18.13 4.86 -1.71
N ALA A 413 -16.83 4.64 -1.45
CA ALA A 413 -16.37 3.43 -0.78
C ALA A 413 -16.89 3.33 0.67
N ILE A 414 -16.89 4.45 1.41
CA ILE A 414 -17.43 4.50 2.78
C ILE A 414 -18.95 4.25 2.77
N LYS A 415 -19.68 4.79 1.78
CA LYS A 415 -21.12 4.54 1.57
C LYS A 415 -21.39 3.04 1.43
N ALA A 416 -20.74 2.39 0.48
CA ALA A 416 -20.91 0.95 0.23
C ALA A 416 -20.54 0.11 1.47
N LYS A 417 -19.40 0.38 2.10
CA LYS A 417 -18.94 -0.40 3.27
C LYS A 417 -19.82 -0.22 4.49
N SER A 418 -20.32 0.99 4.72
CA SER A 418 -21.20 1.28 5.87
C SER A 418 -22.54 0.57 5.74
N MET A 419 -23.10 0.52 4.53
CA MET A 419 -24.36 -0.20 4.27
C MET A 419 -24.22 -1.71 4.52
N SER A 420 -23.17 -2.33 3.95
CA SER A 420 -22.88 -3.75 4.21
C SER A 420 -22.60 -4.03 5.69
N PHE A 421 -21.86 -3.16 6.38
CA PHE A 421 -21.55 -3.35 7.80
C PHE A 421 -22.80 -3.37 8.69
N ILE A 422 -23.76 -2.46 8.45
CA ILE A 422 -25.02 -2.44 9.19
C ILE A 422 -25.83 -3.71 8.87
N GLN A 423 -25.97 -4.07 7.60
CA GLN A 423 -26.70 -5.28 7.19
C GLN A 423 -26.13 -6.53 7.87
N ASP A 424 -24.83 -6.78 7.74
CA ASP A 424 -24.18 -7.99 8.25
C ASP A 424 -24.28 -8.10 9.78
N LYS A 425 -24.08 -6.99 10.49
CA LYS A 425 -23.94 -6.98 11.95
C LYS A 425 -25.23 -6.70 12.71
N MET A 426 -26.32 -6.35 12.02
CA MET A 426 -27.63 -6.13 12.64
C MET A 426 -28.53 -7.38 12.61
N LEU A 427 -28.20 -8.39 11.80
CA LEU A 427 -28.96 -9.65 11.71
C LEU A 427 -29.11 -10.38 13.06
N PRO A 428 -28.06 -10.55 13.89
CA PRO A 428 -28.19 -11.25 15.18
C PRO A 428 -29.17 -10.59 16.14
N LEU A 429 -29.33 -9.26 16.06
CA LEU A 429 -30.26 -8.49 16.90
C LEU A 429 -31.74 -8.73 16.55
N LYS A 430 -32.05 -9.25 15.36
CA LYS A 430 -33.41 -9.58 14.92
C LYS A 430 -33.89 -10.95 15.41
N ASN A 431 -32.98 -11.89 15.67
CA ASN A 431 -33.27 -13.28 16.01
C ASN A 431 -33.43 -13.53 17.51
N ILE A 432 -34.04 -12.58 18.23
CA ILE A 432 -34.24 -12.73 19.68
C ILE A 432 -35.57 -13.45 19.91
N PRO A 433 -35.59 -14.58 20.65
CA PRO A 433 -36.84 -15.23 21.01
C PRO A 433 -37.77 -14.25 21.75
N GLY A 434 -39.09 -14.40 21.58
CA GLY A 434 -40.12 -13.55 22.21
C GLY A 434 -40.17 -13.55 23.75
N LEU A 435 -39.11 -14.04 24.41
CA LEU A 435 -38.91 -14.12 25.86
C LEU A 435 -38.65 -12.76 26.54
N LEU A 436 -38.24 -11.73 25.79
CA LEU A 436 -38.00 -10.37 26.31
C LEU A 436 -39.25 -9.46 26.26
N LYS A 437 -40.45 -9.97 26.57
CA LYS A 437 -41.63 -9.11 26.82
C LYS A 437 -41.87 -9.00 28.33
N PRO A 438 -41.39 -7.96 29.03
CA PRO A 438 -41.86 -7.65 30.37
C PRO A 438 -43.32 -7.17 30.31
N LYS A 439 -44.13 -7.56 31.29
CA LYS A 439 -45.55 -7.20 31.37
C LYS A 439 -45.81 -5.78 31.89
N ASP A 440 -44.80 -5.06 32.37
CA ASP A 440 -44.95 -3.70 32.91
C ASP A 440 -43.69 -2.87 32.63
N ALA A 441 -43.69 -2.08 31.55
CA ALA A 441 -42.74 -0.99 31.33
C ALA A 441 -43.31 0.05 30.35
N GLU A 442 -43.26 1.32 30.75
CA GLU A 442 -43.57 2.53 29.98
C GLU A 442 -42.78 2.63 28.65
N PRO A 443 -43.24 3.46 27.69
CA PRO A 443 -43.33 3.11 26.28
C PRO A 443 -41.98 2.73 25.71
N GLU A 444 -41.93 1.54 25.10
CA GLU A 444 -40.87 1.13 24.20
C GLU A 444 -40.56 2.29 23.27
N ILE A 445 -39.28 2.70 23.24
CA ILE A 445 -38.83 3.61 22.21
C ILE A 445 -39.09 2.88 20.89
N ASN A 446 -40.07 3.36 20.12
CA ASN A 446 -40.45 2.88 18.80
C ASN A 446 -39.31 3.12 17.79
N TYR A 447 -38.17 2.47 18.00
CA TYR A 447 -37.19 2.23 16.95
C TYR A 447 -37.56 0.88 16.34
N THR A 448 -38.55 0.89 15.44
CA THR A 448 -38.63 -0.17 14.45
C THR A 448 -37.26 -0.28 13.80
N THR A 449 -36.69 -1.48 13.83
CA THR A 449 -35.40 -1.84 13.22
C THR A 449 -35.36 -1.49 11.73
N SER A 450 -36.54 -1.27 11.13
CA SER A 450 -36.81 -0.71 9.81
C SER A 450 -36.29 0.73 9.60
N ASN A 451 -36.24 1.57 10.64
CA ASN A 451 -35.68 2.94 10.51
C ASN A 451 -34.15 2.95 10.37
N LEU A 452 -33.48 1.86 10.75
CA LEU A 452 -32.03 1.67 10.62
C LEU A 452 -31.66 0.86 9.36
N LEU A 453 -32.64 0.22 8.71
CA LEU A 453 -32.48 -0.58 7.51
C LEU A 453 -33.40 -0.03 6.41
N PHE A 454 -32.82 0.85 5.59
CA PHE A 454 -33.29 1.22 4.25
C PHE A 454 -34.61 1.99 4.16
N ASN A 455 -34.46 3.28 3.85
CA ASN A 455 -35.10 3.90 2.68
C ASN A 455 -34.33 5.20 2.36
N ASN A 456 -33.36 5.11 1.45
CA ASN A 456 -32.60 6.26 0.90
C ASN A 456 -33.30 6.90 -0.31
N LEU A 457 -34.56 6.56 -0.55
CA LEU A 457 -35.37 7.23 -1.57
C LEU A 457 -36.17 8.32 -0.88
N THR A 458 -35.98 9.56 -1.29
CA THR A 458 -36.89 10.64 -0.96
C THR A 458 -38.29 10.28 -1.49
N VAL A 459 -39.35 10.83 -0.88
CA VAL A 459 -40.74 10.65 -1.37
C VAL A 459 -40.88 10.96 -2.87
N ARG A 460 -40.06 11.90 -3.36
CA ARG A 460 -39.98 12.27 -4.77
C ARG A 460 -39.37 11.17 -5.65
N GLU A 461 -38.30 10.52 -5.19
CA GLU A 461 -37.65 9.43 -5.92
C GLU A 461 -38.50 8.15 -5.89
N VAL A 462 -39.17 7.85 -4.78
CA VAL A 462 -40.14 6.74 -4.72
C VAL A 462 -41.26 6.95 -5.74
N LYS A 463 -41.80 8.17 -5.82
CA LYS A 463 -42.85 8.51 -6.81
C LYS A 463 -42.34 8.37 -8.24
N LEU A 464 -41.14 8.88 -8.53
CA LEU A 464 -40.52 8.79 -9.85
C LEU A 464 -40.29 7.33 -10.27
N TYR A 465 -39.75 6.50 -9.37
CA TYR A 465 -39.48 5.09 -9.67
C TYR A 465 -40.76 4.27 -9.80
N ARG A 466 -41.83 4.60 -9.06
CA ARG A 466 -43.16 3.99 -9.28
C ARG A 466 -43.74 4.36 -10.64
N GLU A 467 -43.64 5.62 -11.05
CA GLU A 467 -44.08 6.07 -12.38
C GLU A 467 -43.28 5.36 -13.49
N GLN A 468 -41.95 5.27 -13.35
CA GLN A 468 -41.10 4.54 -14.30
C GLN A 468 -41.45 3.05 -14.36
N LEU A 469 -41.69 2.42 -13.22
CA LEU A 469 -42.08 1.00 -13.15
C LEU A 469 -43.43 0.75 -13.84
N MET A 470 -44.39 1.67 -13.66
CA MET A 470 -45.70 1.59 -14.33
C MET A 470 -45.54 1.68 -15.85
N VAL A 471 -44.74 2.63 -16.33
CA VAL A 471 -44.46 2.80 -17.76
C VAL A 471 -43.77 1.59 -18.35
N LEU A 472 -42.76 1.02 -17.69
CA LEU A 472 -42.05 -0.16 -18.18
C LEU A 472 -42.95 -1.40 -18.23
N LYS A 473 -43.83 -1.58 -17.24
CA LYS A 473 -44.83 -2.67 -17.24
C LYS A 473 -45.83 -2.51 -18.39
N GLU A 474 -46.27 -1.28 -18.67
CA GLU A 474 -47.14 -0.99 -19.81
C GLU A 474 -46.42 -1.23 -21.15
N GLN A 475 -45.19 -0.77 -21.29
CA GLN A 475 -44.36 -1.02 -22.49
C GLN A 475 -44.14 -2.51 -22.73
N ARG A 476 -43.84 -3.27 -21.66
CA ARG A 476 -43.71 -4.72 -21.75
C ARG A 476 -45.00 -5.37 -22.24
N PHE A 477 -46.15 -4.98 -21.70
CA PHE A 477 -47.45 -5.51 -22.13
C PHE A 477 -47.72 -5.24 -23.63
N ILE A 478 -47.39 -4.03 -24.11
CA ILE A 478 -47.51 -3.67 -25.52
C ILE A 478 -46.59 -4.55 -26.40
N VAL A 479 -45.32 -4.69 -26.01
CA VAL A 479 -44.33 -5.50 -26.75
C VAL A 479 -44.72 -6.98 -26.76
N GLU A 480 -45.27 -7.52 -25.67
CA GLU A 480 -45.84 -8.86 -25.63
C GLU A 480 -47.03 -9.02 -26.60
N GLY A 481 -47.91 -8.02 -26.68
CA GLY A 481 -49.00 -7.99 -27.67
C GLY A 481 -48.50 -7.96 -29.11
N MET A 482 -47.44 -7.18 -29.38
CA MET A 482 -46.78 -7.13 -30.69
C MET A 482 -46.11 -8.47 -31.03
N LEU A 483 -45.48 -9.11 -30.05
CA LEU A 483 -44.84 -10.42 -30.20
C LEU A 483 -45.87 -11.50 -30.58
N GLU A 484 -47.03 -11.52 -29.94
CA GLU A 484 -48.11 -12.45 -30.27
C GLU A 484 -48.70 -12.20 -31.66
N ASN A 485 -48.79 -10.94 -32.09
CA ASN A 485 -49.24 -10.61 -33.45
C ASN A 485 -48.19 -11.01 -34.50
N ALA A 486 -46.90 -10.76 -34.25
CA ALA A 486 -45.79 -11.15 -35.13
C ALA A 486 -45.70 -12.68 -35.27
N LYS A 487 -45.93 -13.44 -34.19
CA LYS A 487 -46.06 -14.90 -34.23
C LYS A 487 -47.22 -15.37 -35.10
N LYS A 488 -48.40 -14.75 -34.96
CA LYS A 488 -49.58 -15.07 -35.80
C LYS A 488 -49.33 -14.79 -37.29
N GLN A 489 -48.59 -13.72 -37.59
CA GLN A 489 -48.25 -13.33 -38.96
C GLN A 489 -46.98 -14.03 -39.50
N ARG A 490 -46.36 -14.96 -38.74
CA ARG A 490 -45.16 -15.73 -39.11
C ARG A 490 -43.96 -14.86 -39.52
N ARG A 491 -43.82 -13.67 -38.92
CA ARG A 491 -42.68 -12.77 -39.15
C ARG A 491 -41.55 -13.09 -38.19
N PHE A 492 -40.78 -14.14 -38.49
CA PHE A 492 -39.83 -14.72 -37.54
C PHE A 492 -38.67 -13.80 -37.14
N GLU A 493 -38.24 -12.88 -38.01
CA GLU A 493 -37.21 -11.89 -37.70
C GLU A 493 -37.70 -10.88 -36.65
N GLU A 494 -38.94 -10.39 -36.78
CA GLU A 494 -39.57 -9.50 -35.80
C GLU A 494 -39.82 -10.20 -34.45
N VAL A 495 -40.12 -11.51 -34.46
CA VAL A 495 -40.32 -12.29 -33.24
C VAL A 495 -39.03 -12.37 -32.41
N ASN A 496 -37.87 -12.53 -33.05
CA ASN A 496 -36.60 -12.62 -32.33
C ASN A 496 -36.22 -11.28 -31.69
N THR A 497 -36.35 -10.18 -32.43
CA THR A 497 -36.05 -8.83 -31.90
C THR A 497 -37.01 -8.43 -30.78
N LEU A 498 -38.32 -8.69 -30.93
CA LEU A 498 -39.31 -8.40 -29.89
C LEU A 498 -39.08 -9.24 -28.62
N LYS A 499 -38.61 -10.48 -28.74
CA LYS A 499 -38.28 -11.34 -27.60
C LYS A 499 -37.06 -10.85 -26.83
N GLU A 500 -36.05 -10.32 -27.51
CA GLU A 500 -34.91 -9.66 -26.85
C GLU A 500 -35.35 -8.39 -26.13
N ASN A 501 -36.21 -7.58 -26.74
CA ASN A 501 -36.77 -6.38 -26.11
C ASN A 501 -37.59 -6.71 -24.86
N THR A 502 -38.41 -7.77 -24.88
CA THR A 502 -39.14 -8.21 -23.68
C THR A 502 -38.19 -8.59 -22.55
N LYS A 503 -37.10 -9.31 -22.86
CA LYS A 503 -36.09 -9.71 -21.87
C LYS A 503 -35.36 -8.51 -21.27
N GLU A 504 -35.06 -7.50 -22.07
CA GLU A 504 -34.45 -6.26 -21.58
C GLU A 504 -35.38 -5.49 -20.65
N LEU A 505 -36.66 -5.37 -21.02
CA LEU A 505 -37.69 -4.73 -20.19
C LEU A 505 -37.90 -5.49 -18.87
N ASP A 506 -37.91 -6.83 -18.89
CA ASP A 506 -38.01 -7.65 -17.68
C ASP A 506 -36.83 -7.45 -16.72
N ASN A 507 -35.61 -7.35 -17.25
CA ASN A 507 -34.43 -7.08 -16.43
C ASN A 507 -34.48 -5.68 -15.77
N GLN A 508 -34.94 -4.66 -16.51
CA GLN A 508 -35.08 -3.31 -15.97
C GLN A 508 -36.20 -3.22 -14.93
N ILE A 509 -37.32 -3.92 -15.15
CA ILE A 509 -38.41 -4.04 -14.17
C ILE A 509 -37.90 -4.70 -12.88
N ALA A 510 -37.19 -5.82 -12.99
CA ALA A 510 -36.65 -6.53 -11.82
C ALA A 510 -35.66 -5.66 -11.02
N GLN A 511 -34.79 -4.90 -11.70
CA GLN A 511 -33.85 -4.00 -11.06
C GLN A 511 -34.55 -2.84 -10.32
N LEU A 512 -35.63 -2.28 -10.90
CA LEU A 512 -36.43 -1.23 -10.27
C LEU A 512 -37.24 -1.77 -9.08
N GLU A 513 -37.79 -2.99 -9.18
CA GLU A 513 -38.49 -3.64 -8.07
C GLU A 513 -37.56 -3.96 -6.89
N GLU A 514 -36.33 -4.42 -7.16
CA GLU A 514 -35.30 -4.63 -6.13
C GLU A 514 -34.89 -3.31 -5.45
N THR A 515 -34.82 -2.22 -6.23
CA THR A 515 -34.48 -0.88 -5.73
C THR A 515 -35.62 -0.28 -4.87
N LEU A 516 -36.88 -0.58 -5.19
CA LEU A 516 -38.06 -0.09 -4.47
C LEU A 516 -38.40 -0.91 -3.21
N GLY A 517 -38.03 -2.19 -3.16
CA GLY A 517 -38.32 -3.08 -2.03
C GLY A 517 -39.80 -3.09 -1.63
N ASP A 518 -40.09 -3.00 -0.33
CA ASP A 518 -41.47 -2.98 0.22
C ASP A 518 -42.31 -1.78 -0.24
N GLN A 519 -41.71 -0.76 -0.86
CA GLN A 519 -42.42 0.40 -1.42
C GLN A 519 -42.88 0.16 -2.88
N GLY A 520 -42.60 -1.00 -3.47
CA GLY A 520 -43.00 -1.35 -4.83
C GLY A 520 -44.47 -1.71 -5.01
N PHE A 521 -45.17 -2.12 -3.94
CA PHE A 521 -46.57 -2.55 -3.97
C PHE A 521 -47.39 -1.91 -2.85
N VAL A 522 -48.14 -0.86 -3.20
CA VAL A 522 -49.35 -0.38 -2.50
C VAL A 522 -50.35 0.05 -3.55
#